data_AF-A0A6N9V202-F1
#
_entry.id   AF-A0A6N9V202-F1
#
_cell.length_a   1.000
_cell.length_b   1.000
_cell.length_c   1.000
_cell.angle_alpha   90.00
_cell.angle_beta   90.00
_cell.angle_gamma   90.00
#
_symmetry.space_group_name_H-M   'P 1'
#
loop_
_entity.id
_entity.type
_entity.pdbx_description
1 polymer ?
#
loop_
_entity_poly.entity_id
_entity_poly.type
_entity_poly.pdbx_seq_one_letter_code
_entity_poly.pdbx_strand_id
1 'polypeptide(L)'
;PSSGTTSARPKICLHSHEGLLTNSRAATEDTAEAFAGTLLTACPLTHCFGLQSAYSALFRGGCQVLLPGWDVDRFLELARRERPSVVVAVPAQLHDVVS
;
A
#
# COMPACT_ATOMS: atom_id res chain seq x y z
N PRO A 1 4.08 -13.89 4.92
CA PRO A 1 4.48 -15.23 4.39
C PRO A 1 4.26 -15.27 2.88
N SER A 2 5.09 -16.00 2.13
CA SER A 2 4.88 -16.15 0.67
C SER A 2 3.91 -17.30 0.36
N SER A 3 3.39 -17.31 -0.87
CA SER A 3 2.39 -18.28 -1.36
C SER A 3 2.88 -19.74 -1.38
N GLY A 4 4.19 -19.98 -1.28
CA GLY A 4 4.73 -21.35 -1.17
C GLY A 4 4.53 -22.20 -2.43
N THR A 5 4.44 -21.64 -3.64
CA THR A 5 4.13 -22.40 -4.87
C THR A 5 5.05 -23.60 -5.17
N THR A 6 6.25 -23.64 -4.59
CA THR A 6 7.22 -24.74 -4.72
C THR A 6 7.34 -25.63 -3.47
N SER A 7 6.48 -25.45 -2.47
CA SER A 7 6.55 -26.12 -1.16
C SER A 7 5.15 -26.24 -0.54
N ALA A 8 4.81 -27.38 0.06
CA ALA A 8 3.55 -27.51 0.80
C ALA A 8 3.44 -26.60 2.05
N ARG A 9 4.51 -25.86 2.38
CA ARG A 9 4.57 -24.91 3.49
C ARG A 9 4.92 -23.50 3.01
N PRO A 10 4.22 -22.46 3.52
CA PRO A 10 4.59 -21.06 3.29
C PRO A 10 6.02 -20.77 3.77
N LYS A 11 6.76 -19.95 3.03
CA LYS A 11 8.09 -19.47 3.44
C LYS A 11 7.93 -18.11 4.11
N ILE A 12 8.62 -17.89 5.23
CA ILE A 12 8.63 -16.59 5.91
C ILE A 12 9.61 -15.67 5.18
N CYS A 13 9.15 -14.49 4.79
CA CYS A 13 10.00 -13.41 4.29
C CYS A 13 10.27 -12.47 5.45
N LEU A 14 11.48 -12.55 6.03
CA LEU A 14 11.90 -11.66 7.11
C LEU A 14 12.37 -10.33 6.52
N HIS A 15 11.94 -9.23 7.15
CA HIS A 15 12.32 -7.88 6.76
C HIS A 15 12.96 -7.17 7.95
N SER A 16 14.05 -6.44 7.69
CA SER A 16 14.64 -5.52 8.67
C SER A 16 14.00 -4.14 8.55
N HIS A 17 14.02 -3.36 9.64
CA HIS A 17 13.60 -1.95 9.59
C HIS A 17 14.40 -1.15 8.56
N GLU A 18 15.72 -1.33 8.53
CA GLU A 18 16.61 -0.68 7.56
C GLU A 18 16.21 -1.00 6.11
N GLY A 19 15.91 -2.27 5.80
CA GLY A 19 15.49 -2.66 4.47
C GLY A 19 14.15 -2.03 4.07
N LEU A 20 13.19 -1.99 4.99
CA LEU A 20 11.88 -1.38 4.75
C LEU A 20 11.98 0.14 4.55
N LEU A 21 12.79 0.83 5.35
CA LEU A 21 12.97 2.28 5.24
C LEU A 21 13.81 2.66 4.02
N THR A 22 14.86 1.89 3.69
CA THR A 22 15.67 2.12 2.48
C THR A 22 14.84 1.92 1.21
N ASN A 23 14.03 0.86 1.18
CA ASN A 23 13.08 0.64 0.08
C ASN A 23 12.06 1.78 0.00
N SER A 24 11.54 2.25 1.13
CA SER A 24 10.58 3.37 1.15
C SER A 24 11.20 4.67 0.66
N ARG A 25 12.47 4.95 0.99
CA ARG A 25 13.20 6.09 0.45
C ARG A 25 13.26 6.03 -1.08
N ALA A 26 13.72 4.91 -1.63
CA ALA A 26 13.86 4.72 -3.07
C ALA A 26 12.51 4.76 -3.80
N ALA A 27 11.50 4.06 -3.28
CA ALA A 27 10.19 3.97 -3.90
C ALA A 27 9.42 5.31 -3.98
N THR A 28 9.82 6.30 -3.17
CA THR A 28 9.12 7.59 -3.05
C THR A 28 10.02 8.77 -3.40
N GLU A 29 11.23 8.53 -3.91
CA GLU A 29 12.23 9.59 -4.16
C GLU A 29 11.70 10.66 -5.10
N ASP A 30 11.14 10.25 -6.25
CA ASP A 30 10.59 11.14 -7.26
C ASP A 30 9.18 11.68 -6.94
N THR A 31 8.57 11.18 -5.87
CA THR A 31 7.16 11.47 -5.50
C THR A 31 7.03 11.86 -4.03
N ALA A 32 8.10 12.39 -3.44
CA ALA A 32 8.19 12.63 -2.01
C ALA A 32 7.04 13.49 -1.45
N GLU A 33 6.65 14.55 -2.17
CA GLU A 33 5.54 15.43 -1.79
C GLU A 33 4.18 14.70 -1.79
N ALA A 34 3.94 13.85 -2.79
CA ALA A 34 2.69 13.10 -2.87
C ALA A 34 2.57 12.11 -1.70
N PHE A 35 3.65 11.41 -1.35
CA PHE A 35 3.68 10.47 -0.23
C PHE A 35 3.72 11.14 1.15
N ALA A 36 4.09 12.42 1.23
CA ALA A 36 3.92 13.24 2.44
C ALA A 36 2.47 13.70 2.66
N GLY A 37 1.59 13.54 1.66
CA GLY A 37 0.16 13.78 1.75
C GLY A 37 -0.63 12.57 2.28
N THR A 38 -1.86 12.40 1.79
CA THR A 38 -2.73 11.28 2.18
C THR A 38 -2.59 10.13 1.20
N LEU A 39 -2.26 8.95 1.71
CA LEU A 39 -2.21 7.69 0.98
C LEU A 39 -3.44 6.84 1.31
N LEU A 40 -4.17 6.39 0.29
CA LEU A 40 -5.29 5.47 0.42
C LEU A 40 -4.92 4.09 -0.12
N THR A 41 -5.15 3.04 0.68
CA THR A 41 -4.92 1.65 0.26
C THR A 41 -6.01 0.72 0.77
N ALA A 42 -6.38 -0.23 -0.07
CA ALA A 42 -7.18 -1.41 0.30
C ALA A 42 -6.35 -2.70 0.21
N CYS A 43 -5.04 -2.59 -0.03
CA CYS A 43 -4.16 -3.75 -0.09
C CYS A 43 -3.87 -4.27 1.34
N PRO A 44 -4.03 -5.58 1.60
CA PRO A 44 -3.71 -6.15 2.90
C PRO A 44 -2.24 -5.90 3.31
N LEU A 45 -2.02 -5.47 4.55
CA LEU A 45 -0.68 -5.25 5.11
C LEU A 45 0.12 -6.56 5.33
N THR A 46 -0.53 -7.71 5.12
CA THR A 46 0.10 -9.04 5.17
C THR A 46 0.94 -9.37 3.93
N HIS A 47 0.80 -8.58 2.87
CA HIS A 47 1.54 -8.70 1.61
C HIS A 47 2.49 -7.51 1.44
N CYS A 48 3.60 -7.72 0.72
CA CYS A 48 4.65 -6.71 0.60
C CYS A 48 4.16 -5.37 0.04
N PHE A 49 3.21 -5.37 -0.90
CA PHE A 49 2.70 -4.13 -1.50
C PHE A 49 1.90 -3.27 -0.50
N GLY A 50 0.97 -3.89 0.24
CA GLY A 50 0.23 -3.21 1.31
C GLY A 50 1.17 -2.77 2.44
N LEU A 51 2.07 -3.65 2.89
CA LEU A 51 3.04 -3.33 3.93
C LEU A 51 3.92 -2.15 3.52
N GLN A 52 4.45 -2.16 2.29
CA GLN A 52 5.28 -1.08 1.76
C GLN A 52 4.54 0.25 1.84
N SER A 53 3.26 0.29 1.42
CA SER A 53 2.50 1.55 1.44
C SER A 53 2.46 2.21 2.83
N ALA A 54 2.35 1.41 3.89
CA ALA A 54 2.37 1.91 5.27
C ALA A 54 3.75 2.48 5.64
N TYR A 55 4.83 1.83 5.23
CA TYR A 55 6.19 2.35 5.44
C TYR A 55 6.50 3.57 4.58
N SER A 56 5.96 3.68 3.36
CA SER A 56 6.07 4.88 2.53
C SER A 56 5.45 6.10 3.21
N ALA A 57 4.20 5.98 3.65
CA ALA A 57 3.52 7.06 4.37
C ALA A 57 4.29 7.42 5.65
N LEU A 58 4.68 6.42 6.45
CA LEU A 58 5.45 6.67 7.68
C LEU A 58 6.80 7.34 7.41
N PHE A 59 7.55 6.88 6.41
CA PHE A 59 8.87 7.43 6.06
C PHE A 59 8.77 8.88 5.58
N ARG A 60 7.70 9.25 4.86
CA ARG A 60 7.48 10.61 4.35
C ARG A 60 6.66 11.50 5.28
N GLY A 61 6.18 10.98 6.41
CA GLY A 61 5.33 11.71 7.36
C GLY A 61 3.90 11.92 6.86
N GLY A 62 3.44 11.11 5.89
CA GLY A 62 2.09 11.18 5.33
C GLY A 62 1.02 10.51 6.18
N CYS A 63 -0.24 10.74 5.80
CA CYS A 63 -1.41 10.14 6.43
C CYS A 63 -1.81 8.85 5.70
N GLN A 64 -2.01 7.76 6.44
CA GLN A 64 -2.43 6.46 5.87
C GLN A 64 -3.93 6.23 6.12
N VAL A 65 -4.71 6.17 5.05
CA VAL A 65 -6.11 5.75 5.07
C VAL A 65 -6.18 4.28 4.68
N LEU A 66 -6.62 3.45 5.62
CA LEU A 66 -6.72 1.99 5.45
C LEU A 66 -8.17 1.57 5.26
N LEU A 67 -8.42 0.81 4.21
CA LEU A 67 -9.66 0.07 4.04
C LEU A 67 -9.44 -1.40 4.46
N PRO A 68 -10.22 -1.96 5.42
CA PRO A 68 -10.01 -3.33 5.93
C PRO A 68 -10.13 -4.45 4.89
N GLY A 69 -10.85 -4.20 3.79
CA GLY A 69 -11.03 -5.14 2.68
C GLY A 69 -11.55 -4.40 1.44
N TRP A 70 -11.46 -5.02 0.26
CA TRP A 70 -11.89 -4.34 -0.97
C TRP A 70 -13.41 -4.21 -1.04
N ASP A 71 -13.87 -2.97 -1.19
CA ASP A 71 -15.24 -2.56 -1.49
C ASP A 71 -15.10 -1.27 -2.33
N VAL A 72 -15.54 -1.32 -3.59
CA VAL A 72 -15.34 -0.22 -4.54
C VAL A 72 -16.12 1.03 -4.15
N ASP A 73 -17.34 0.88 -3.63
CA ASP A 73 -18.18 2.01 -3.24
C ASP A 73 -17.58 2.72 -2.03
N ARG A 74 -17.15 1.93 -1.03
CA ARG A 74 -16.48 2.47 0.15
C ARG A 74 -15.13 3.10 -0.20
N PHE A 75 -14.38 2.50 -1.12
CA PHE A 75 -13.13 3.07 -1.62
C PHE A 75 -13.36 4.43 -2.28
N LEU A 76 -14.36 4.56 -3.16
CA LEU A 76 -14.69 5.82 -3.83
C LEU A 76 -15.22 6.88 -2.85
N GLU A 77 -16.02 6.49 -1.86
CA GLU A 77 -16.46 7.38 -0.78
C GLU A 77 -15.25 7.94 0.00
N LEU A 78 -14.32 7.07 0.39
CA LEU A 78 -13.09 7.46 1.07
C LEU A 78 -12.21 8.36 0.21
N ALA A 79 -12.04 8.03 -1.07
CA ALA A 79 -11.25 8.83 -2.00
C ALA A 79 -11.81 10.25 -2.15
N ARG A 80 -13.14 10.41 -2.24
CA ARG A 80 -13.78 11.73 -2.30
C ARG A 80 -13.61 12.52 -1.00
N ARG A 81 -13.74 11.87 0.16
CA ARG A 81 -13.66 12.53 1.47
C ARG A 81 -12.23 12.93 1.82
N GLU A 82 -11.28 12.01 1.67
CA GLU A 82 -9.90 12.16 2.12
C GLU A 82 -9.00 12.81 1.06
N ARG A 83 -9.44 12.82 -0.21
CA ARG A 83 -8.70 13.39 -1.36
C ARG A 83 -7.24 12.95 -1.38
N PRO A 84 -6.97 11.63 -1.49
CA PRO A 84 -5.62 11.10 -1.40
C PRO A 84 -4.74 11.62 -2.54
N SER A 85 -3.51 11.97 -2.21
CA SER A 85 -2.44 12.28 -3.17
C SER A 85 -1.83 11.02 -3.78
N VAL A 86 -1.96 9.88 -3.11
CA VAL A 86 -1.50 8.57 -3.59
C VAL A 86 -2.56 7.51 -3.34
N VAL A 87 -2.83 6.70 -4.37
CA VAL A 87 -3.63 5.47 -4.25
C VAL A 87 -2.74 4.27 -4.48
N VAL A 88 -2.84 3.30 -3.58
CA VAL A 88 -2.19 1.98 -3.72
C VAL A 88 -3.28 0.95 -3.99
N ALA A 89 -3.33 0.49 -5.24
CA ALA A 89 -4.33 -0.46 -5.72
C ALA A 89 -3.71 -1.41 -6.75
N VAL A 90 -4.21 -2.65 -6.81
CA VAL A 90 -3.82 -3.62 -7.84
C VAL A 90 -4.65 -3.42 -9.12
N PRO A 91 -4.21 -3.92 -10.29
CA PRO A 91 -4.94 -3.70 -11.55
C PRO A 91 -6.41 -4.13 -11.54
N ALA A 92 -6.75 -5.21 -10.84
CA ALA A 92 -8.15 -5.65 -10.70
C ALA A 92 -9.01 -4.60 -9.96
N GLN A 93 -8.46 -3.97 -8.92
CA GLN A 93 -9.14 -2.90 -8.19
C GLN A 93 -9.29 -1.64 -9.05
N LEU A 94 -8.27 -1.32 -9.86
CA LEU A 94 -8.35 -0.20 -10.80
C LEU A 94 -9.41 -0.45 -11.89
N HIS A 95 -9.54 -1.69 -12.37
CA HIS A 95 -10.59 -2.08 -13.30
C HIS A 95 -11.98 -1.85 -12.71
N ASP A 96 -12.22 -2.27 -11.47
CA ASP A 96 -13.50 -2.07 -10.78
C ASP A 96 -13.84 -0.58 -10.61
N VAL A 97 -12.84 0.30 -10.47
CA VAL A 97 -13.03 1.76 -10.34
C VAL A 97 -13.43 2.44 -11.64
N VAL A 98 -13.00 1.90 -12.78
CA VAL A 98 -13.22 2.52 -14.12
C VAL A 98 -14.33 1.86 -14.93
N SER A 99 -14.87 0.73 -14.47
CA SER A 99 -15.98 0.01 -15.11
C SER A 99 -17.33 0.56 -14.65
#